data_AF-A0ABD2HCY5-F1
#
_entry.id   AF-A0ABD2HCY5-F1
#
_cell.length_a   1.000
_cell.length_b   1.000
_cell.length_c   1.000
_cell.angle_alpha   90.00
_cell.angle_beta   90.00
_cell.angle_gamma   90.00
#
_symmetry.space_group_name_H-M   'P 1'
#
loop_
_entity.id
_entity.type
_entity.pdbx_description
1 polymer ?
#
loop_
_entity_poly.entity_id
_entity_poly.type
_entity_poly.pdbx_seq_one_letter_code
_entity_poly.pdbx_strand_id
1 'polypeptide(L)'
;MFPDSDIAKTFTCGDDKTAYITKFGLAPHIKRDLVSKINNGPFVLMFDESLNQTTKNKQLDLHVRFWEEEQVHSRYLGSQFMGHATAKDLLEQVKECVDQLELRSLVSISMDGPNVNWKFFELLQREHAEQYGGAQLVVVGSCGLHTMHNAFKCGFTMWQLDKLLRAMHTLFHNVPARREDYSTVTKSTVFPLSFCGHRWVENLPVVERALAVWPSLLQYMDAVRTKKLPNPGTASFDTIAAALKDPLILAKLQYYMALARTFNPFLKKYQTDEPVMPFLGKDLAELTKSLLRRFIKRELLQDITTLQLTRLDVADKNNWLHPQDIDIGLGAESILKSTKGVELTVLEFRRDCMQGLSNIVRKVQEKSPLKYPTVRQMACLDPSVMYRDPDRCKRQIKCLVQRFLQDKQLTGGVSAGDVILQQFDAFLSLESRSEEFLSFQPMQKRLDIFLRDFLGKTYPELWAFCQKLLILSHGQASVERGFSVNKEVEACNMQQDTFVAQRLVCDYVTLHGGVTKVPLTRQLLNSVSSARSRYRIHLDQERRKKESEAQGRKRKAEEDHLEELKRRKKSILEVSEGLARDADRFAEEAEGKAGSKMAMLISKSNLLLRGFKEKLAELEIIEKEIVAKGAELRT
;
A
#
# COMPACT_ATOMS: atom_id res chain seq x y z
N MET A 1 23.51 -26.71 13.90
CA MET A 1 22.22 -27.34 14.26
C MET A 1 22.43 -28.72 14.87
N PHE A 2 23.35 -29.56 14.36
CA PHE A 2 23.70 -30.87 14.95
C PHE A 2 25.23 -31.08 14.95
N PRO A 3 25.95 -30.63 15.99
CA PRO A 3 27.41 -30.68 16.04
C PRO A 3 27.99 -32.10 16.17
N ASP A 4 27.16 -33.04 16.60
CA ASP A 4 27.47 -34.43 16.97
C ASP A 4 26.97 -35.46 15.94
N SER A 5 26.21 -35.05 14.92
CA SER A 5 25.65 -35.97 13.93
C SER A 5 26.57 -36.12 12.72
N ASP A 6 27.16 -37.30 12.55
CA ASP A 6 27.96 -37.62 11.36
C ASP A 6 27.13 -37.59 10.06
N ILE A 7 25.84 -37.90 10.16
CA ILE A 7 24.89 -37.75 9.04
C ILE A 7 24.76 -36.26 8.66
N ALA A 8 24.56 -35.38 9.64
CA ALA A 8 24.42 -33.95 9.38
C ALA A 8 25.71 -33.32 8.83
N LYS A 9 26.89 -33.81 9.24
CA LYS A 9 28.19 -33.38 8.69
C LYS A 9 28.33 -33.68 7.20
N THR A 10 27.74 -34.78 6.73
CA THR A 10 27.78 -35.19 5.32
C THR A 10 26.57 -34.71 4.50
N PHE A 11 25.59 -34.08 5.14
CA PHE A 11 24.37 -33.66 4.46
C PHE A 11 24.64 -32.46 3.55
N THR A 12 24.37 -32.64 2.25
CA THR A 12 24.38 -31.57 1.25
C THR A 12 23.02 -31.51 0.55
N CYS A 13 22.45 -30.31 0.42
CA CYS A 13 21.25 -30.06 -0.38
C CYS A 13 21.49 -28.87 -1.29
N GLY A 14 21.56 -29.11 -2.60
CA GLY A 14 21.72 -28.05 -3.59
C GLY A 14 20.47 -27.18 -3.73
N ASP A 15 20.67 -25.98 -4.28
CA ASP A 15 19.64 -24.93 -4.36
C ASP A 15 18.38 -25.39 -5.08
N ASP A 16 18.51 -26.14 -6.18
CA ASP A 16 17.37 -26.66 -6.95
C ASP A 16 16.51 -27.61 -6.11
N LYS A 17 17.14 -28.51 -5.35
CA LYS A 17 16.44 -29.46 -4.49
C LYS A 17 15.74 -28.74 -3.33
N THR A 18 16.37 -27.70 -2.79
CA THR A 18 15.79 -26.85 -1.74
C THR A 18 14.58 -26.07 -2.25
N ALA A 19 14.69 -25.44 -3.43
CA ALA A 19 13.60 -24.72 -4.07
C ALA A 19 12.42 -25.64 -4.39
N TYR A 20 12.72 -26.83 -4.90
CA TYR A 20 11.73 -27.88 -5.15
C TYR A 20 11.00 -28.34 -3.88
N ILE A 21 11.72 -28.62 -2.80
CA ILE A 21 11.12 -29.02 -1.52
C ILE A 21 10.26 -27.88 -0.95
N THR A 22 10.73 -26.65 -1.08
CA THR A 22 10.00 -25.45 -0.65
C THR A 22 8.68 -25.31 -1.42
N LYS A 23 8.72 -25.32 -2.76
CA LYS A 23 7.55 -25.12 -3.63
C LYS A 23 6.54 -26.27 -3.54
N PHE A 24 7.01 -27.52 -3.60
CA PHE A 24 6.12 -28.69 -3.73
C PHE A 24 5.95 -29.51 -2.45
N GLY A 25 6.74 -29.26 -1.42
CA GLY A 25 6.69 -29.96 -0.14
C GLY A 25 6.14 -29.09 1.00
N LEU A 26 6.89 -28.05 1.36
CA LEU A 26 6.61 -27.21 2.53
C LEU A 26 5.43 -26.26 2.29
N ALA A 27 5.49 -25.43 1.24
CA ALA A 27 4.49 -24.39 0.99
C ALA A 27 3.05 -24.93 0.88
N PRO A 28 2.77 -26.07 0.20
CA PRO A 28 1.41 -26.60 0.14
C PRO A 28 0.84 -27.02 1.50
N HIS A 29 1.70 -27.52 2.41
CA HIS A 29 1.27 -27.83 3.78
C HIS A 29 0.99 -26.55 4.56
N ILE A 30 1.94 -25.60 4.54
CA ILE A 30 1.83 -24.32 5.25
C ILE A 30 0.58 -23.56 4.83
N LYS A 31 0.32 -23.45 3.51
CA LYS A 31 -0.87 -22.77 2.98
C LYS A 31 -2.15 -23.45 3.43
N ARG A 32 -2.20 -24.79 3.40
CA ARG A 32 -3.39 -25.55 3.82
C ARG A 32 -3.65 -25.44 5.32
N ASP A 33 -2.62 -25.54 6.14
CA ASP A 33 -2.69 -25.35 7.59
C ASP A 33 -3.23 -23.95 7.92
N LEU A 34 -2.65 -22.92 7.28
CA LEU A 34 -3.07 -21.53 7.44
C LEU A 34 -4.54 -21.33 7.05
N VAL A 35 -4.95 -21.79 5.86
CA VAL A 35 -6.35 -21.70 5.39
C VAL A 35 -7.31 -22.41 6.35
N SER A 36 -6.95 -23.61 6.81
CA SER A 36 -7.77 -24.37 7.76
C SER A 36 -7.96 -23.62 9.07
N LYS A 37 -6.92 -22.94 9.57
CA LYS A 37 -7.01 -22.15 10.80
C LYS A 37 -7.84 -20.89 10.62
N ILE A 38 -7.69 -20.19 9.50
CA ILE A 38 -8.46 -18.96 9.20
C ILE A 38 -9.95 -19.29 9.10
N ASN A 39 -10.33 -20.39 8.43
CA ASN A 39 -11.72 -20.75 8.21
C ASN A 39 -12.46 -21.18 9.49
N ASN A 40 -11.76 -21.38 10.61
CA ASN A 40 -12.37 -21.72 11.91
C ASN A 40 -12.94 -20.50 12.65
N GLY A 41 -12.72 -19.27 12.17
CA GLY A 41 -13.11 -18.08 12.93
C GLY A 41 -13.14 -16.79 12.12
N PRO A 42 -13.43 -15.66 12.78
CA PRO A 42 -13.44 -14.36 12.15
C PRO A 42 -12.02 -13.92 11.77
N PHE A 43 -11.90 -13.25 10.64
CA PHE A 43 -10.62 -12.70 10.19
C PHE A 43 -10.77 -11.33 9.52
N VAL A 44 -9.66 -10.61 9.45
CA VAL A 44 -9.51 -9.35 8.71
C VAL A 44 -8.51 -9.58 7.58
N LEU A 45 -8.90 -9.19 6.37
CA LEU A 45 -7.98 -9.21 5.23
C LEU A 45 -7.18 -7.91 5.19
N MET A 46 -5.89 -8.00 4.94
CA MET A 46 -4.99 -6.86 4.81
C MET A 46 -4.28 -6.96 3.48
N PHE A 47 -4.19 -5.87 2.73
CA PHE A 47 -3.39 -5.86 1.50
C PHE A 47 -2.68 -4.54 1.29
N ASP A 48 -1.61 -4.61 0.50
CA ASP A 48 -0.87 -3.46 -0.01
C ASP A 48 -0.19 -3.83 -1.34
N GLU A 49 0.15 -2.82 -2.13
CA GLU A 49 0.81 -2.97 -3.42
C GLU A 49 2.24 -2.44 -3.40
N SER A 50 3.15 -3.15 -4.05
CA SER A 50 4.51 -2.65 -4.31
C SER A 50 5.01 -3.00 -5.71
N LEU A 51 6.05 -2.31 -6.18
CA LEU A 51 6.75 -2.70 -7.40
C LEU A 51 7.75 -3.81 -7.07
N ASN A 52 7.57 -4.98 -7.68
CA ASN A 52 8.58 -6.04 -7.65
C ASN A 52 9.69 -5.70 -8.65
N GLN A 53 10.94 -5.57 -8.17
CA GLN A 53 12.01 -4.99 -8.97
C GLN A 53 12.56 -5.94 -10.04
N THR A 54 12.37 -7.24 -9.87
CA THR A 54 12.87 -8.31 -10.73
C THR A 54 11.87 -8.62 -11.82
N THR A 55 10.62 -8.86 -11.46
CA THR A 55 9.55 -9.17 -12.41
C THR A 55 9.03 -7.93 -13.14
N LYS A 56 9.30 -6.72 -12.61
CA LYS A 56 8.76 -5.44 -13.10
C LYS A 56 7.24 -5.35 -13.08
N ASN A 57 6.58 -6.24 -12.35
CA ASN A 57 5.14 -6.22 -12.13
C ASN A 57 4.78 -5.54 -10.81
N LYS A 58 3.53 -5.09 -10.70
CA LYS A 58 2.95 -4.79 -9.40
C LYS A 58 2.72 -6.09 -8.66
N GLN A 59 3.12 -6.10 -7.41
CA GLN A 59 2.92 -7.20 -6.48
C GLN A 59 1.91 -6.75 -5.43
N LEU A 60 0.76 -7.41 -5.40
CA LEU A 60 -0.27 -7.25 -4.39
C LEU A 60 -0.04 -8.32 -3.32
N ASP A 61 0.37 -7.91 -2.13
CA ASP A 61 0.54 -8.82 -1.00
C ASP A 61 -0.73 -8.86 -0.18
N LEU A 62 -1.18 -10.07 0.15
CA LEU A 62 -2.31 -10.30 1.02
C LEU A 62 -1.82 -10.92 2.33
N HIS A 63 -2.26 -10.34 3.43
CA HIS A 63 -2.10 -10.86 4.78
C HIS A 63 -3.48 -11.06 5.40
N VAL A 64 -3.55 -11.95 6.37
CA VAL A 64 -4.75 -12.18 7.18
C VAL A 64 -4.43 -11.91 8.64
N ARG A 65 -5.38 -11.30 9.34
CA ARG A 65 -5.32 -11.06 10.78
C ARG A 65 -6.46 -11.80 11.46
N PHE A 66 -6.13 -12.77 12.29
CA PHE A 66 -7.09 -13.70 12.89
C PHE A 66 -6.57 -14.21 14.24
N TRP A 67 -7.39 -14.99 14.94
CA TRP A 67 -6.99 -15.68 16.17
C TRP A 67 -6.32 -17.00 15.83
N GLU A 68 -5.05 -17.15 16.23
CA GLU A 68 -4.32 -18.41 16.13
C GLU A 68 -3.91 -18.82 17.55
N GLU A 69 -4.30 -20.04 17.94
CA GLU A 69 -4.19 -20.55 19.31
C GLU A 69 -4.95 -19.67 20.30
N GLU A 70 -4.30 -18.65 20.82
CA GLU A 70 -4.63 -17.97 22.06
C GLU A 70 -4.48 -16.44 21.97
N GLN A 71 -4.01 -15.93 20.82
CA GLN A 71 -3.77 -14.51 20.60
C GLN A 71 -3.97 -14.12 19.12
N VAL A 72 -4.01 -12.83 18.85
CA VAL A 72 -4.14 -12.29 17.50
C VAL A 72 -2.81 -12.40 16.75
N HIS A 73 -2.85 -12.93 15.53
CA HIS A 73 -1.72 -13.01 14.63
C HIS A 73 -2.04 -12.36 13.28
N SER A 74 -1.05 -11.73 12.66
CA SER A 74 -1.06 -11.29 11.27
C SER A 74 -0.10 -12.17 10.48
N ARG A 75 -0.59 -12.84 9.44
CA ARG A 75 0.16 -13.85 8.67
C ARG A 75 0.09 -13.55 7.18
N TYR A 76 1.20 -13.78 6.48
CA TYR A 76 1.23 -13.68 5.02
C TYR A 76 0.37 -14.81 4.40
N LEU A 77 -0.60 -14.43 3.56
CA LEU A 77 -1.49 -15.37 2.88
C LEU A 77 -0.96 -15.75 1.49
N GLY A 78 -0.44 -14.78 0.75
CA GLY A 78 -0.01 -14.94 -0.64
C GLY A 78 0.23 -13.60 -1.33
N SER A 79 0.72 -13.66 -2.56
CA SER A 79 0.89 -12.50 -3.42
C SER A 79 0.28 -12.76 -4.79
N GLN A 80 -0.27 -11.72 -5.40
CA GLN A 80 -0.68 -11.69 -6.79
C GLN A 80 0.19 -10.72 -7.58
N PHE A 81 0.41 -11.02 -8.87
CA PHE A 81 1.27 -10.22 -9.73
C PHE A 81 0.49 -9.70 -10.93
N MET A 82 0.46 -8.38 -11.08
CA MET A 82 -0.40 -7.72 -12.08
C MET A 82 0.32 -6.55 -12.76
N GLY A 83 -0.15 -6.20 -13.96
CA GLY A 83 0.28 -4.99 -14.67
C GLY A 83 -0.58 -3.78 -14.28
N HIS A 84 -1.89 -3.89 -14.53
CA HIS A 84 -2.87 -2.88 -14.14
C HIS A 84 -3.42 -3.16 -12.73
N ALA A 85 -3.79 -2.09 -12.03
CA ALA A 85 -4.43 -2.17 -10.72
C ALA A 85 -5.56 -1.14 -10.64
N THR A 86 -6.55 -1.28 -11.53
CA THR A 86 -7.84 -0.61 -11.32
C THR A 86 -8.59 -1.28 -10.16
N ALA A 87 -9.65 -0.64 -9.67
CA ALA A 87 -10.45 -1.21 -8.58
C ALA A 87 -11.07 -2.59 -8.94
N LYS A 88 -11.34 -2.83 -10.23
CA LYS A 88 -11.85 -4.13 -10.72
C LYS A 88 -10.74 -5.17 -10.77
N ASP A 89 -9.56 -4.79 -11.26
CA ASP A 89 -8.40 -5.68 -11.31
C ASP A 89 -8.01 -6.13 -9.88
N LEU A 90 -7.97 -5.19 -8.93
CA LEU A 90 -7.73 -5.51 -7.52
C LEU A 90 -8.78 -6.47 -6.97
N LEU A 91 -10.06 -6.29 -7.32
CA LEU A 91 -11.14 -7.16 -6.87
C LEU A 91 -10.98 -8.59 -7.36
N GLU A 92 -10.69 -8.75 -8.66
CA GLU A 92 -10.45 -10.05 -9.26
C GLU A 92 -9.25 -10.76 -8.62
N GLN A 93 -8.12 -10.05 -8.50
CA GLN A 93 -6.89 -10.60 -7.95
C GLN A 93 -7.01 -10.96 -6.46
N VAL A 94 -7.70 -10.11 -5.67
CA VAL A 94 -7.99 -10.45 -4.27
C VAL A 94 -8.85 -11.70 -4.20
N LYS A 95 -9.94 -11.79 -4.98
CA LYS A 95 -10.85 -12.95 -5.01
C LYS A 95 -10.13 -14.24 -5.38
N GLU A 96 -9.21 -14.19 -6.34
CA GLU A 96 -8.37 -15.33 -6.71
C GLU A 96 -7.47 -15.76 -5.55
N CYS A 97 -6.88 -14.82 -4.81
CA CYS A 97 -6.01 -15.17 -3.68
C CYS A 97 -6.76 -15.72 -2.44
N VAL A 98 -8.03 -15.36 -2.27
CA VAL A 98 -8.87 -15.75 -1.13
C VAL A 98 -9.91 -16.82 -1.48
N ASP A 99 -9.76 -17.48 -2.62
CA ASP A 99 -10.67 -18.50 -3.17
C ASP A 99 -11.02 -19.62 -2.18
N GLN A 100 -10.06 -20.00 -1.34
CA GLN A 100 -10.18 -21.07 -0.34
C GLN A 100 -10.66 -20.58 1.04
N LEU A 101 -10.91 -19.28 1.22
CA LEU A 101 -11.34 -18.70 2.50
C LEU A 101 -12.87 -18.62 2.61
N GLU A 102 -13.39 -18.85 3.82
CA GLU A 102 -14.81 -18.66 4.14
C GLU A 102 -15.12 -17.17 4.32
N LEU A 103 -15.46 -16.48 3.22
CA LEU A 103 -15.68 -15.03 3.23
C LEU A 103 -16.88 -14.59 4.09
N ARG A 104 -17.78 -15.49 4.51
CA ARG A 104 -18.81 -15.15 5.51
C ARG A 104 -18.21 -14.74 6.85
N SER A 105 -17.01 -15.23 7.17
CA SER A 105 -16.28 -14.91 8.40
C SER A 105 -15.39 -13.65 8.27
N LEU A 106 -15.37 -13.00 7.10
CA LEU A 106 -14.63 -11.76 6.89
C LEU A 106 -15.30 -10.61 7.67
N VAL A 107 -14.56 -10.02 8.60
CA VAL A 107 -15.06 -8.92 9.46
C VAL A 107 -14.77 -7.56 8.86
N SER A 108 -13.57 -7.36 8.30
CA SER A 108 -13.10 -6.07 7.83
C SER A 108 -11.96 -6.23 6.83
N ILE A 109 -11.65 -5.14 6.14
CA ILE A 109 -10.50 -5.02 5.24
C ILE A 109 -9.64 -3.87 5.70
N SER A 110 -8.35 -4.14 5.83
CA SER A 110 -7.32 -3.15 6.06
C SER A 110 -6.66 -2.83 4.73
N MET A 111 -6.58 -1.55 4.39
CA MET A 111 -5.89 -1.04 3.20
C MET A 111 -5.30 0.36 3.45
N ASP A 112 -4.45 0.87 2.56
CA ASP A 112 -4.05 2.26 2.54
C ASP A 112 -5.18 3.17 1.98
N GLY A 113 -4.91 4.47 1.77
CA GLY A 113 -5.95 5.48 1.53
C GLY A 113 -6.24 5.99 0.10
N PRO A 114 -5.71 5.43 -1.01
CA PRO A 114 -5.95 5.95 -2.35
C PRO A 114 -7.38 5.68 -2.83
N ASN A 115 -7.86 6.49 -3.77
CA ASN A 115 -9.25 6.40 -4.26
C ASN A 115 -9.55 5.04 -4.92
N VAL A 116 -8.56 4.41 -5.55
CA VAL A 116 -8.70 3.09 -6.16
C VAL A 116 -9.06 2.03 -5.11
N ASN A 117 -8.43 2.07 -3.94
CA ASN A 117 -8.65 1.08 -2.88
C ASN A 117 -10.00 1.28 -2.19
N TRP A 118 -10.41 2.54 -2.00
CA TRP A 118 -11.79 2.85 -1.60
C TRP A 118 -12.81 2.34 -2.61
N LYS A 119 -12.54 2.49 -3.91
CA LYS A 119 -13.44 1.97 -4.94
C LYS A 119 -13.50 0.45 -4.97
N PHE A 120 -12.36 -0.22 -4.79
CA PHE A 120 -12.30 -1.68 -4.59
C PHE A 120 -13.17 -2.11 -3.41
N PHE A 121 -13.03 -1.43 -2.26
CA PHE A 121 -13.81 -1.74 -1.06
C PHE A 121 -15.32 -1.58 -1.29
N GLU A 122 -15.75 -0.51 -1.96
CA GLU A 122 -17.16 -0.34 -2.34
C GLU A 122 -17.71 -1.50 -3.19
N LEU A 123 -16.92 -1.97 -4.17
CA LEU A 123 -17.32 -3.07 -5.04
C LEU A 123 -17.41 -4.39 -4.26
N LEU A 124 -16.40 -4.68 -3.44
CA LEU A 124 -16.37 -5.87 -2.60
C LEU A 124 -17.50 -5.86 -1.56
N GLN A 125 -17.78 -4.70 -0.95
CA GLN A 125 -18.87 -4.54 -0.01
C GLN A 125 -20.23 -4.87 -0.65
N ARG A 126 -20.44 -4.44 -1.90
CA ARG A 126 -21.67 -4.72 -2.63
C ARG A 126 -21.80 -6.22 -2.94
N GLU A 127 -20.76 -6.85 -3.47
CA GLU A 127 -20.78 -8.29 -3.77
C GLU A 127 -20.96 -9.13 -2.49
N HIS A 128 -20.29 -8.74 -1.40
CA HIS A 128 -20.41 -9.39 -0.10
C HIS A 128 -21.84 -9.26 0.46
N ALA A 129 -22.45 -8.08 0.35
CA ALA A 129 -23.84 -7.89 0.77
C ALA A 129 -24.82 -8.73 -0.07
N GLU A 130 -24.63 -8.80 -1.38
CA GLU A 130 -25.46 -9.62 -2.28
C GLU A 130 -25.34 -11.12 -1.94
N GLN A 131 -24.12 -11.60 -1.69
CA GLN A 131 -23.84 -13.00 -1.42
C GLN A 131 -24.26 -13.46 -0.01
N TYR A 132 -24.15 -12.58 0.99
CA TYR A 132 -24.31 -12.94 2.41
C TYR A 132 -25.49 -12.22 3.07
N GLY A 133 -26.60 -12.08 2.36
CA GLY A 133 -27.88 -11.66 2.94
C GLY A 133 -27.88 -10.22 3.48
N GLY A 134 -27.12 -9.32 2.85
CA GLY A 134 -26.98 -7.91 3.22
C GLY A 134 -25.91 -7.63 4.27
N ALA A 135 -25.06 -8.61 4.62
CA ALA A 135 -23.95 -8.41 5.55
C ALA A 135 -22.98 -7.32 5.05
N GLN A 136 -22.51 -6.49 5.97
CA GLN A 136 -21.62 -5.37 5.71
C GLN A 136 -20.29 -5.62 6.45
N LEU A 137 -19.15 -5.41 5.77
CA LEU A 137 -17.85 -5.38 6.43
C LEU A 137 -17.72 -4.12 7.30
N VAL A 138 -17.04 -4.26 8.42
CA VAL A 138 -16.81 -3.17 9.39
C VAL A 138 -15.76 -2.21 8.84
N VAL A 139 -16.07 -0.92 8.81
CA VAL A 139 -15.14 0.13 8.32
C VAL A 139 -14.48 0.86 9.49
N VAL A 140 -13.16 0.82 9.54
CA VAL A 140 -12.33 1.54 10.54
C VAL A 140 -11.47 2.66 9.92
N GLY A 141 -11.57 2.87 8.61
CA GLY A 141 -10.75 3.81 7.85
C GLY A 141 -9.58 3.16 7.15
N SER A 142 -8.77 3.99 6.49
CA SER A 142 -7.50 3.57 5.88
C SER A 142 -6.35 3.59 6.90
N CYS A 143 -5.19 3.04 6.52
CA CYS A 143 -3.99 3.04 7.34
C CYS A 143 -3.69 4.41 8.01
N GLY A 144 -3.66 4.41 9.34
CA GLY A 144 -3.37 5.61 10.14
C GLY A 144 -1.95 6.14 9.92
N LEU A 145 -0.96 5.25 9.77
CA LEU A 145 0.44 5.62 9.54
C LEU A 145 0.63 6.37 8.21
N HIS A 146 0.07 5.84 7.12
CA HIS A 146 0.06 6.51 5.83
C HIS A 146 -0.63 7.88 5.88
N THR A 147 -1.73 7.98 6.64
CA THR A 147 -2.42 9.26 6.85
C THR A 147 -1.52 10.29 7.52
N MET A 148 -0.78 9.90 8.57
CA MET A 148 0.16 10.79 9.26
C MET A 148 1.34 11.19 8.37
N HIS A 149 1.93 10.25 7.62
CA HIS A 149 3.03 10.56 6.69
C HIS A 149 2.61 11.54 5.59
N ASN A 150 1.45 11.31 4.98
CA ASN A 150 0.90 12.20 3.94
C ASN A 150 0.52 13.57 4.49
N ALA A 151 -0.04 13.62 5.70
CA ALA A 151 -0.36 14.87 6.37
C ALA A 151 0.90 15.69 6.66
N PHE A 152 1.91 15.05 7.24
CA PHE A 152 3.19 15.69 7.52
C PHE A 152 3.84 16.24 6.24
N LYS A 153 3.89 15.44 5.17
CA LYS A 153 4.36 15.88 3.84
C LYS A 153 3.64 17.15 3.36
N CYS A 154 2.32 17.20 3.48
CA CYS A 154 1.49 18.33 3.04
C CYS A 154 1.85 19.66 3.74
N GLY A 155 2.34 19.60 4.98
CA GLY A 155 2.75 20.79 5.73
C GLY A 155 4.02 21.47 5.22
N PHE A 156 4.90 20.74 4.52
CA PHE A 156 6.25 21.20 4.18
C PHE A 156 6.49 21.35 2.67
N THR A 157 5.48 21.10 1.83
CA THR A 157 5.62 21.19 0.36
C THR A 157 6.13 22.56 -0.10
N MET A 158 5.75 23.63 0.61
CA MET A 158 6.16 25.00 0.31
C MET A 158 7.67 25.26 0.44
N TRP A 159 8.37 24.52 1.30
CA TRP A 159 9.80 24.73 1.54
C TRP A 159 10.72 23.77 0.79
N GLN A 160 10.16 22.74 0.14
CA GLN A 160 10.92 21.72 -0.60
C GLN A 160 12.08 21.11 0.21
N LEU A 161 11.90 20.93 1.52
CA LEU A 161 12.95 20.41 2.41
C LEU A 161 13.39 18.99 2.02
N ASP A 162 12.50 18.20 1.42
CA ASP A 162 12.84 16.89 0.86
C ASP A 162 13.86 16.98 -0.27
N LYS A 163 13.75 18.00 -1.14
CA LYS A 163 14.71 18.24 -2.22
C LYS A 163 16.11 18.53 -1.64
N LEU A 164 16.18 19.35 -0.60
CA LEU A 164 17.43 19.65 0.11
C LEU A 164 18.01 18.40 0.79
N LEU A 165 17.22 17.69 1.61
CA LEU A 165 17.69 16.52 2.35
C LEU A 165 18.16 15.40 1.41
N ARG A 166 17.47 15.20 0.28
CA ARG A 166 17.93 14.29 -0.79
C ARG A 166 19.23 14.76 -1.41
N ALA A 167 19.33 16.04 -1.76
CA ALA A 167 20.53 16.59 -2.38
C ALA A 167 21.76 16.44 -1.49
N MET A 168 21.63 16.66 -0.18
CA MET A 168 22.70 16.45 0.81
C MET A 168 23.24 15.01 0.76
N HIS A 169 22.37 14.01 0.73
CA HIS A 169 22.79 12.61 0.61
C HIS A 169 23.36 12.28 -0.77
N THR A 170 22.63 12.63 -1.85
CA THR A 170 23.00 12.30 -3.23
C THR A 170 24.36 12.88 -3.62
N LEU A 171 24.74 14.05 -3.08
CA LEU A 171 26.05 14.63 -3.32
C LEU A 171 27.19 13.66 -2.95
N PHE A 172 27.03 12.85 -1.89
CA PHE A 172 28.06 11.93 -1.40
C PHE A 172 27.73 10.44 -1.60
N HIS A 173 26.57 10.12 -2.17
CA HIS A 173 26.12 8.75 -2.38
C HIS A 173 26.82 8.12 -3.58
N ASN A 174 27.45 6.95 -3.38
CA ASN A 174 28.20 6.22 -4.41
C ASN A 174 29.29 7.03 -5.14
N VAL A 175 29.85 8.07 -4.50
CA VAL A 175 30.97 8.85 -5.06
C VAL A 175 32.14 8.92 -4.08
N PRO A 176 33.10 7.97 -4.15
CA PRO A 176 34.23 7.88 -3.24
C PRO A 176 35.09 9.15 -3.20
N ALA A 177 35.44 9.72 -4.37
CA ALA A 177 36.29 10.91 -4.47
C ALA A 177 35.74 12.10 -3.65
N ARG A 178 34.45 12.40 -3.78
CA ARG A 178 33.82 13.49 -3.01
C ARG A 178 33.75 13.21 -1.52
N ARG A 179 33.68 11.94 -1.11
CA ARG A 179 33.71 11.55 0.31
C ARG A 179 35.11 11.73 0.90
N GLU A 180 36.15 11.41 0.13
CA GLU A 180 37.54 11.66 0.48
C GLU A 180 37.81 13.17 0.60
N ASP A 181 37.39 13.96 -0.39
CA ASP A 181 37.50 15.43 -0.39
C ASP A 181 36.80 16.04 0.84
N TYR A 182 35.55 15.62 1.10
CA TYR A 182 34.78 16.05 2.27
C TYR A 182 35.51 15.72 3.57
N SER A 183 35.99 14.48 3.72
CA SER A 183 36.67 14.05 4.94
C SER A 183 37.98 14.80 5.14
N THR A 184 38.69 15.08 4.06
CA THR A 184 39.98 15.80 4.08
C THR A 184 39.82 17.26 4.49
N VAL A 185 38.83 17.95 3.91
CA VAL A 185 38.57 19.37 4.19
C VAL A 185 37.93 19.57 5.56
N THR A 186 36.95 18.74 5.92
CA THR A 186 36.12 18.95 7.11
C THR A 186 36.60 18.22 8.35
N LYS A 187 37.54 17.27 8.19
CA LYS A 187 37.99 16.32 9.22
C LYS A 187 36.87 15.46 9.81
N SER A 188 35.73 15.35 9.13
CA SER A 188 34.57 14.56 9.55
C SER A 188 34.34 13.38 8.59
N THR A 189 34.02 12.22 9.15
CA THR A 189 33.58 11.02 8.40
C THR A 189 32.07 10.80 8.52
N VAL A 190 31.34 11.79 9.05
CA VAL A 190 29.90 11.74 9.25
C VAL A 190 29.20 12.34 8.04
N PHE A 191 28.40 11.54 7.34
CA PHE A 191 27.69 11.95 6.11
C PHE A 191 26.18 12.10 6.32
N PRO A 192 25.48 12.87 5.45
CA PRO A 192 24.01 12.93 5.40
C PRO A 192 23.37 11.55 5.18
N LEU A 193 22.15 11.36 5.70
CA LEU A 193 21.37 10.13 5.52
C LEU A 193 20.39 10.23 4.34
N SER A 194 20.03 9.09 3.77
CA SER A 194 19.05 9.02 2.67
C SER A 194 17.63 9.37 3.15
N PHE A 195 16.93 10.20 2.38
CA PHE A 195 15.56 10.62 2.66
C PHE A 195 14.52 9.68 2.03
N CYS A 196 13.60 9.15 2.84
CA CYS A 196 12.48 8.32 2.40
C CYS A 196 11.29 9.18 1.94
N GLY A 197 10.89 9.04 0.66
CA GLY A 197 9.83 9.85 0.07
C GLY A 197 8.40 9.51 0.48
N HIS A 198 8.20 8.28 0.94
CA HIS A 198 6.87 7.76 1.31
C HIS A 198 6.63 7.81 2.83
N ARG A 199 7.70 7.81 3.64
CA ARG A 199 7.63 7.80 5.12
C ARG A 199 8.25 9.06 5.71
N TRP A 200 7.61 10.21 5.47
CA TRP A 200 8.20 11.52 5.78
C TRP A 200 8.58 11.69 7.25
N VAL A 201 7.78 11.17 8.17
CA VAL A 201 8.02 11.34 9.61
C VAL A 201 9.17 10.44 10.10
N GLU A 202 9.42 9.31 9.44
CA GLU A 202 10.59 8.45 9.75
C GLU A 202 11.91 9.13 9.38
N ASN A 203 11.89 10.25 8.66
CA ASN A 203 13.08 11.06 8.36
C ASN A 203 13.54 11.94 9.53
N LEU A 204 13.03 11.74 10.75
CA LEU A 204 13.56 12.42 11.94
C LEU A 204 15.10 12.25 12.09
N PRO A 205 15.68 11.03 11.97
CA PRO A 205 17.14 10.87 12.00
C PRO A 205 17.84 11.55 10.82
N VAL A 206 17.16 11.69 9.67
CA VAL A 206 17.72 12.33 8.47
C VAL A 206 17.89 13.83 8.68
N VAL A 207 16.88 14.50 9.24
CA VAL A 207 16.98 15.93 9.56
C VAL A 207 17.95 16.18 10.73
N GLU A 208 17.96 15.30 11.74
CA GLU A 208 18.94 15.37 12.84
C GLU A 208 20.37 15.26 12.31
N ARG A 209 20.61 14.30 11.41
CA ARG A 209 21.91 14.18 10.73
C ARG A 209 22.21 15.40 9.88
N ALA A 210 21.23 15.91 9.13
CA ALA A 210 21.41 17.07 8.25
C ALA A 210 21.84 18.31 9.05
N LEU A 211 21.22 18.56 10.21
CA LEU A 211 21.60 19.64 11.12
C LEU A 211 23.01 19.42 11.70
N ALA A 212 23.34 18.18 12.10
CA ALA A 212 24.65 17.86 12.66
C ALA A 212 25.81 18.04 11.66
N VAL A 213 25.60 17.67 10.39
CA VAL A 213 26.62 17.78 9.33
C VAL A 213 26.65 19.14 8.65
N TRP A 214 25.70 20.03 8.96
CA TRP A 214 25.57 21.33 8.30
C TRP A 214 26.86 22.18 8.36
N PRO A 215 27.57 22.31 9.51
CA PRO A 215 28.82 23.08 9.57
C PRO A 215 29.93 22.52 8.67
N SER A 216 30.09 21.19 8.66
CA SER A 216 31.04 20.51 7.77
C SER A 216 30.64 20.65 6.30
N LEU A 217 29.34 20.61 6.00
CA LEU A 217 28.85 20.85 4.63
C LEU A 217 29.19 22.27 4.16
N LEU A 218 29.04 23.29 5.02
CA LEU A 218 29.45 24.66 4.69
C LEU A 218 30.95 24.73 4.33
N GLN A 219 31.82 24.11 5.12
CA GLN A 219 33.26 24.07 4.83
C GLN A 219 33.58 23.41 3.49
N TYR A 220 32.90 22.31 3.15
CA TYR A 220 33.03 21.66 1.86
C TYR A 220 32.56 22.57 0.71
N MET A 221 31.38 23.19 0.85
CA MET A 221 30.84 24.12 -0.14
C MET A 221 31.76 25.34 -0.35
N ASP A 222 32.38 25.83 0.72
CA ASP A 222 33.36 26.91 0.68
C ASP A 222 34.67 26.50 -0.01
N ALA A 223 35.16 25.29 0.23
CA ALA A 223 36.34 24.76 -0.47
C ALA A 223 36.09 24.66 -1.98
N VAL A 224 34.89 24.27 -2.41
CA VAL A 224 34.50 24.29 -3.82
C VAL A 224 34.40 25.72 -4.36
N ARG A 225 33.74 26.62 -3.63
CA ARG A 225 33.57 28.04 -4.03
C ARG A 225 34.90 28.78 -4.15
N THR A 226 35.85 28.49 -3.28
CA THR A 226 37.21 29.05 -3.29
C THR A 226 38.17 28.30 -4.24
N LYS A 227 37.65 27.38 -5.06
CA LYS A 227 38.41 26.58 -6.04
C LYS A 227 39.52 25.70 -5.44
N LYS A 228 39.44 25.39 -4.13
CA LYS A 228 40.31 24.38 -3.48
C LYS A 228 39.91 22.96 -3.86
N LEU A 229 38.63 22.75 -4.17
CA LEU A 229 38.07 21.52 -4.70
C LEU A 229 37.39 21.76 -6.05
N PRO A 230 37.34 20.76 -6.94
CA PRO A 230 36.61 20.88 -8.20
C PRO A 230 35.11 21.04 -7.95
N ASN A 231 34.44 21.83 -8.81
CA ASN A 231 32.99 21.93 -8.75
C ASN A 231 32.35 20.62 -9.25
N PRO A 232 31.47 19.97 -8.46
CA PRO A 232 30.80 18.74 -8.89
C PRO A 232 29.92 18.88 -10.14
N GLY A 233 29.42 20.08 -10.46
CA GLY A 233 28.53 20.31 -11.61
C GLY A 233 27.23 19.51 -11.54
N THR A 234 26.72 19.21 -10.34
CA THR A 234 25.53 18.37 -10.14
C THR A 234 24.34 19.18 -9.63
N ALA A 235 23.12 18.78 -10.01
CA ALA A 235 21.90 19.37 -9.49
C ALA A 235 21.79 19.29 -7.94
N SER A 236 22.39 18.27 -7.31
CA SER A 236 22.49 18.18 -5.86
C SER A 236 23.33 19.31 -5.26
N PHE A 237 24.47 19.63 -5.88
CA PHE A 237 25.31 20.74 -5.45
C PHE A 237 24.57 22.08 -5.60
N ASP A 238 23.92 22.31 -6.74
CA ASP A 238 23.15 23.54 -7.00
C ASP A 238 21.99 23.71 -6.01
N THR A 239 21.30 22.62 -5.67
CA THR A 239 20.22 22.63 -4.68
C THR A 239 20.74 23.05 -3.30
N ILE A 240 21.88 22.50 -2.87
CA ILE A 240 22.50 22.89 -1.59
C ILE A 240 22.94 24.35 -1.64
N ALA A 241 23.62 24.77 -2.72
CA ALA A 241 24.07 26.15 -2.91
C ALA A 241 22.91 27.16 -2.89
N ALA A 242 21.76 26.81 -3.46
CA ALA A 242 20.55 27.63 -3.39
C ALA A 242 20.00 27.70 -1.96
N ALA A 243 19.95 26.58 -1.24
CA ALA A 243 19.48 26.52 0.14
C ALA A 243 20.36 27.35 1.10
N LEU A 244 21.67 27.44 0.83
CA LEU A 244 22.60 28.28 1.60
C LEU A 244 22.31 29.79 1.49
N LYS A 245 21.57 30.22 0.47
CA LYS A 245 21.16 31.62 0.31
C LYS A 245 19.93 31.98 1.15
N ASP A 246 19.20 30.98 1.65
CA ASP A 246 18.03 31.17 2.50
C ASP A 246 18.47 31.36 3.97
N PRO A 247 18.34 32.57 4.54
CA PRO A 247 18.79 32.83 5.91
C PRO A 247 18.00 32.07 6.97
N LEU A 248 16.85 31.49 6.61
CA LEU A 248 15.97 30.75 7.51
C LEU A 248 16.02 29.24 7.31
N ILE A 249 16.90 28.72 6.46
CA ILE A 249 16.92 27.27 6.16
C ILE A 249 17.14 26.40 7.40
N LEU A 250 18.01 26.83 8.32
CA LEU A 250 18.23 26.13 9.58
C LEU A 250 17.00 26.20 10.50
N ALA A 251 16.30 27.34 10.55
CA ALA A 251 15.06 27.45 11.30
C ALA A 251 13.96 26.54 10.72
N LYS A 252 13.86 26.42 9.39
CA LYS A 252 12.96 25.50 8.69
C LYS A 252 13.26 24.03 9.02
N LEU A 253 14.53 23.63 9.00
CA LEU A 253 14.96 22.27 9.39
C LEU A 253 14.69 21.98 10.88
N GLN A 254 14.92 22.96 11.76
CA GLN A 254 14.62 22.83 13.19
C GLN A 254 13.11 22.70 13.44
N TYR A 255 12.28 23.48 12.76
CA TYR A 255 10.83 23.37 12.84
C TYR A 255 10.31 22.03 12.32
N TYR A 256 10.83 21.58 11.17
CA TYR A 256 10.57 20.24 10.64
C TYR A 256 10.88 19.15 11.68
N MET A 257 12.05 19.24 12.32
CA MET A 257 12.46 18.30 13.36
C MET A 257 11.54 18.35 14.58
N ALA A 258 11.13 19.54 15.04
CA ALA A 258 10.22 19.70 16.16
C ALA A 258 8.84 19.06 15.90
N LEU A 259 8.29 19.24 14.70
CA LEU A 259 7.05 18.57 14.32
C LEU A 259 7.26 17.06 14.18
N ALA A 260 8.33 16.59 13.53
CA ALA A 260 8.60 15.15 13.39
C ALA A 260 8.68 14.45 14.76
N ARG A 261 9.30 15.10 15.75
CA ARG A 261 9.35 14.61 17.15
C ARG A 261 7.97 14.47 17.79
N THR A 262 7.02 15.32 17.42
CA THR A 262 5.63 15.26 17.93
C THR A 262 4.91 14.01 17.42
N PHE A 263 5.15 13.60 16.16
CA PHE A 263 4.52 12.41 15.56
C PHE A 263 5.23 11.10 15.95
N ASN A 264 6.53 11.14 16.28
CA ASN A 264 7.36 9.94 16.47
C ASN A 264 6.81 8.94 17.52
N PRO A 265 6.33 9.35 18.71
CA PRO A 265 5.75 8.41 19.67
C PRO A 265 4.53 7.66 19.12
N PHE A 266 3.66 8.36 18.40
CA PHE A 266 2.48 7.77 17.77
C PHE A 266 2.89 6.72 16.73
N LEU A 267 3.81 7.06 15.83
CA LEU A 267 4.24 6.11 14.78
C LEU A 267 4.88 4.86 15.37
N LYS A 268 5.81 5.02 16.31
CA LYS A 268 6.45 3.87 16.97
C LYS A 268 5.43 2.96 17.65
N LYS A 269 4.43 3.54 18.31
CA LYS A 269 3.39 2.80 19.02
C LYS A 269 2.50 1.96 18.09
N TYR A 270 2.21 2.46 16.89
CA TYR A 270 1.31 1.79 15.93
C TYR A 270 2.05 1.01 14.83
N GLN A 271 3.37 0.88 14.92
CA GLN A 271 4.17 -0.05 14.11
C GLN A 271 4.26 -1.42 14.81
N THR A 272 3.11 -2.03 15.09
CA THR A 272 3.01 -3.31 15.81
C THR A 272 1.95 -4.22 15.20
N ASP A 273 2.05 -5.52 15.45
CA ASP A 273 0.98 -6.47 15.12
C ASP A 273 0.05 -6.72 16.32
N GLU A 274 0.34 -6.17 17.50
CA GLU A 274 -0.51 -6.31 18.68
C GLU A 274 -1.88 -5.62 18.50
N PRO A 275 -2.93 -6.08 19.20
CA PRO A 275 -4.28 -5.52 19.07
C PRO A 275 -4.42 -4.18 19.81
N VAL A 276 -3.95 -3.11 19.17
CA VAL A 276 -3.83 -1.77 19.77
C VAL A 276 -4.88 -0.77 19.29
N MET A 277 -5.86 -1.25 18.52
CA MET A 277 -7.03 -0.48 18.08
C MET A 277 -7.77 0.23 19.22
N PRO A 278 -7.97 -0.38 20.42
CA PRO A 278 -8.60 0.30 21.56
C PRO A 278 -7.95 1.62 21.98
N PHE A 279 -6.65 1.77 21.76
CA PHE A 279 -5.90 2.98 22.14
C PHE A 279 -5.88 4.04 21.02
N LEU A 280 -6.15 3.64 19.76
CA LEU A 280 -6.00 4.49 18.56
C LEU A 280 -6.79 5.79 18.63
N GLY A 281 -8.05 5.72 19.06
CA GLY A 281 -8.91 6.89 19.12
C GLY A 281 -8.39 7.98 20.07
N LYS A 282 -7.91 7.57 21.26
CA LYS A 282 -7.36 8.48 22.28
C LYS A 282 -6.05 9.10 21.80
N ASP A 283 -5.14 8.29 21.29
CA ASP A 283 -3.80 8.76 20.91
C ASP A 283 -3.84 9.66 19.67
N LEU A 284 -4.71 9.36 18.70
CA LEU A 284 -4.95 10.26 17.55
C LEU A 284 -5.51 11.62 17.99
N ALA A 285 -6.44 11.61 18.95
CA ALA A 285 -7.02 12.84 19.47
C ALA A 285 -5.97 13.68 20.19
N GLU A 286 -5.10 13.05 21.00
CA GLU A 286 -4.04 13.78 21.71
C GLU A 286 -2.97 14.31 20.75
N LEU A 287 -2.54 13.53 19.75
CA LEU A 287 -1.64 14.01 18.70
C LEU A 287 -2.23 15.23 17.98
N THR A 288 -3.50 15.16 17.58
CA THR A 288 -4.18 16.26 16.89
C THR A 288 -4.28 17.49 17.80
N LYS A 289 -4.66 17.32 19.06
CA LYS A 289 -4.70 18.42 20.05
C LYS A 289 -3.31 19.03 20.25
N SER A 290 -2.26 18.23 20.33
CA SER A 290 -0.88 18.71 20.46
C SER A 290 -0.44 19.57 19.28
N LEU A 291 -0.88 19.25 18.05
CA LEU A 291 -0.61 20.09 16.88
C LEU A 291 -1.42 21.37 16.89
N LEU A 292 -2.72 21.29 17.22
CA LEU A 292 -3.62 22.44 17.29
C LEU A 292 -3.17 23.46 18.34
N ARG A 293 -2.74 23.01 19.53
CA ARG A 293 -2.27 23.89 20.63
C ARG A 293 -1.11 24.80 20.24
N ARG A 294 -0.38 24.48 19.16
CA ARG A 294 0.74 25.30 18.67
C ARG A 294 0.31 26.57 17.94
N PHE A 295 -0.90 26.61 17.37
CA PHE A 295 -1.33 27.72 16.50
C PHE A 295 -2.81 28.11 16.61
N ILE A 296 -3.65 27.35 17.32
CA ILE A 296 -5.07 27.63 17.55
C ILE A 296 -5.29 28.15 18.98
N LYS A 297 -6.21 29.10 19.12
CA LYS A 297 -6.62 29.67 20.42
C LYS A 297 -7.11 28.59 21.38
N ARG A 298 -6.69 28.69 22.65
CA ARG A 298 -6.96 27.66 23.68
C ARG A 298 -8.44 27.47 23.97
N GLU A 299 -9.22 28.56 23.95
CA GLU A 299 -10.67 28.55 24.17
C GLU A 299 -11.42 27.59 23.22
N LEU A 300 -10.94 27.40 21.99
CA LEU A 300 -11.56 26.53 20.99
C LEU A 300 -11.22 25.04 21.20
N LEU A 301 -10.19 24.74 22.00
CA LEU A 301 -9.71 23.38 22.25
C LEU A 301 -10.18 22.83 23.60
N GLN A 302 -10.76 23.69 24.43
CA GLN A 302 -11.33 23.30 25.71
C GLN A 302 -12.57 22.43 25.49
N ASP A 303 -12.64 21.30 26.20
CA ASP A 303 -13.76 20.34 26.16
C ASP A 303 -14.16 19.80 24.78
N ILE A 304 -13.29 19.99 23.76
CA ILE A 304 -13.54 19.50 22.41
C ILE A 304 -13.55 17.97 22.38
N THR A 305 -14.67 17.42 21.89
CA THR A 305 -14.83 15.98 21.71
C THR A 305 -14.00 15.46 20.54
N THR A 306 -13.75 14.16 20.50
CA THR A 306 -13.01 13.52 19.40
C THR A 306 -13.68 13.71 18.04
N LEU A 307 -15.02 13.79 18.00
CA LEU A 307 -15.76 14.04 16.76
C LEU A 307 -15.64 15.50 16.32
N GLN A 308 -15.75 16.45 17.25
CA GLN A 308 -15.58 17.88 16.94
C GLN A 308 -14.16 18.18 16.44
N LEU A 309 -13.13 17.50 16.95
CA LEU A 309 -11.76 17.61 16.42
C LEU A 309 -11.67 17.32 14.92
N THR A 310 -12.48 16.40 14.39
CA THR A 310 -12.48 16.06 12.96
C THR A 310 -13.17 17.11 12.08
N ARG A 311 -13.87 18.07 12.69
CA ARG A 311 -14.71 19.08 12.03
C ARG A 311 -14.28 20.52 12.32
N LEU A 312 -13.36 20.73 13.26
CA LEU A 312 -12.84 22.04 13.60
C LEU A 312 -12.23 22.69 12.35
N ASP A 313 -12.70 23.90 12.02
CA ASP A 313 -12.13 24.67 10.91
C ASP A 313 -10.76 25.24 11.31
N VAL A 314 -9.72 24.59 10.80
CA VAL A 314 -8.31 24.97 11.02
C VAL A 314 -7.81 25.98 9.98
N ALA A 315 -8.60 26.31 8.97
CA ALA A 315 -8.24 27.28 7.94
C ALA A 315 -8.73 28.70 8.28
N ASP A 316 -9.75 28.82 9.14
CA ASP A 316 -10.21 30.11 9.64
C ASP A 316 -9.13 30.80 10.50
N LYS A 317 -8.58 31.88 9.96
CA LYS A 317 -7.51 32.66 10.59
C LYS A 317 -7.97 33.38 11.86
N ASN A 318 -9.28 33.56 12.07
CA ASN A 318 -9.80 34.12 13.32
C ASN A 318 -9.57 33.19 14.52
N ASN A 319 -9.44 31.89 14.26
CA ASN A 319 -9.18 30.87 15.27
C ASN A 319 -7.69 30.75 15.60
N TRP A 320 -6.82 31.38 14.81
CA TRP A 320 -5.38 31.27 14.95
C TRP A 320 -4.86 32.21 16.05
N LEU A 321 -3.73 31.82 16.64
CA LEU A 321 -2.94 32.69 17.50
C LEU A 321 -2.33 33.85 16.69
N HIS A 322 -1.88 34.90 17.37
CA HIS A 322 -1.05 35.90 16.69
C HIS A 322 0.26 35.23 16.23
N PRO A 323 0.84 35.60 15.06
CA PRO A 323 2.06 34.96 14.58
C PRO A 323 3.22 34.97 15.55
N GLN A 324 3.29 35.93 16.49
CA GLN A 324 4.35 35.95 17.52
C GLN A 324 4.17 34.88 18.61
N ASP A 325 2.95 34.38 18.81
CA ASP A 325 2.61 33.45 19.90
C ASP A 325 2.62 31.98 19.46
N ILE A 326 2.94 31.70 18.20
CA ILE A 326 3.04 30.33 17.67
C ILE A 326 4.18 29.56 18.34
N ASP A 327 3.95 28.30 18.70
CA ASP A 327 5.00 27.37 19.11
C ASP A 327 5.69 26.70 17.90
N ILE A 328 6.81 27.28 17.48
CA ILE A 328 7.75 26.73 16.47
C ILE A 328 8.84 25.82 17.05
N GLY A 329 8.83 25.57 18.36
CA GLY A 329 9.84 24.79 19.06
C GLY A 329 11.15 25.53 19.32
N LEU A 330 11.83 25.11 20.39
CA LEU A 330 13.04 25.77 20.91
C LEU A 330 14.19 25.85 19.90
N GLY A 331 14.35 24.82 19.05
CA GLY A 331 15.40 24.79 18.04
C GLY A 331 15.26 25.91 17.01
N ALA A 332 14.04 26.14 16.51
CA ALA A 332 13.78 27.21 15.55
C ALA A 332 13.91 28.59 16.24
N GLU A 333 13.34 28.74 17.44
CA GLU A 333 13.47 29.97 18.24
C GLU A 333 14.94 30.37 18.47
N SER A 334 15.80 29.40 18.81
CA SER A 334 17.23 29.65 19.03
C SER A 334 17.93 30.17 17.77
N ILE A 335 17.59 29.62 16.60
CA ILE A 335 18.14 30.09 15.32
C ILE A 335 17.67 31.51 15.05
N LEU A 336 16.36 31.79 15.19
CA LEU A 336 15.81 33.11 14.91
C LEU A 336 16.39 34.22 15.81
N LYS A 337 16.67 33.93 17.09
CA LYS A 337 17.33 34.88 17.99
C LYS A 337 18.74 35.27 17.53
N SER A 338 19.43 34.37 16.84
CA SER A 338 20.78 34.62 16.32
C SER A 338 20.79 35.36 14.98
N THR A 339 19.65 35.41 14.28
CA THR A 339 19.50 36.04 12.96
C THR A 339 19.11 37.52 13.11
N LYS A 340 20.07 38.44 12.97
CA LYS A 340 19.83 39.90 13.08
C LYS A 340 19.21 40.48 11.79
N GLY A 341 18.30 41.46 11.94
CA GLY A 341 17.88 42.35 10.84
C GLY A 341 16.79 41.81 9.91
N VAL A 342 15.95 40.88 10.36
CA VAL A 342 14.99 40.17 9.48
C VAL A 342 13.58 40.05 10.06
N GLU A 343 13.09 41.06 10.81
CA GLU A 343 11.80 40.97 11.54
C GLU A 343 10.59 40.63 10.65
N LEU A 344 10.49 41.25 9.47
CA LEU A 344 9.42 40.97 8.51
C LEU A 344 9.46 39.52 8.02
N THR A 345 10.63 39.02 7.60
CA THR A 345 10.77 37.63 7.13
C THR A 345 10.60 36.62 8.26
N VAL A 346 10.93 36.98 9.51
CA VAL A 346 10.63 36.15 10.68
C VAL A 346 9.12 36.03 10.89
N LEU A 347 8.37 37.13 10.78
CA LEU A 347 6.91 37.10 10.83
C LEU A 347 6.30 36.28 9.69
N GLU A 348 6.84 36.39 8.48
CA GLU A 348 6.45 35.56 7.34
C GLU A 348 6.73 34.07 7.60
N PHE A 349 7.91 33.71 8.10
CA PHE A 349 8.23 32.35 8.48
C PHE A 349 7.28 31.79 9.54
N ARG A 350 6.90 32.59 10.53
CA ARG A 350 5.91 32.19 11.55
C ARG A 350 4.54 31.95 10.92
N ARG A 351 4.08 32.82 10.00
CA ARG A 351 2.83 32.60 9.24
C ARG A 351 2.90 31.32 8.39
N ASP A 352 4.02 31.08 7.73
CA ASP A 352 4.28 29.84 6.97
C ASP A 352 4.18 28.61 7.87
N CYS A 353 4.76 28.67 9.08
CA CYS A 353 4.66 27.61 10.08
C CYS A 353 3.21 27.30 10.47
N MET A 354 2.40 28.34 10.72
CA MET A 354 0.98 28.20 11.04
C MET A 354 0.20 27.60 9.87
N GLN A 355 0.46 28.08 8.65
CA GLN A 355 -0.15 27.54 7.44
C GLN A 355 0.22 26.07 7.21
N GLY A 356 1.49 25.71 7.46
CA GLY A 356 1.97 24.34 7.42
C GLY A 356 1.24 23.44 8.42
N LEU A 357 1.07 23.89 9.67
CA LEU A 357 0.28 23.16 10.69
C LEU A 357 -1.18 23.02 10.31
N SER A 358 -1.82 24.09 9.80
CA SER A 358 -3.19 24.04 9.29
C SER A 358 -3.32 23.00 8.18
N ASN A 359 -2.38 22.96 7.23
CA ASN A 359 -2.35 21.97 6.15
C ASN A 359 -2.20 20.53 6.69
N ILE A 360 -1.30 20.32 7.66
CA ILE A 360 -1.09 19.03 8.31
C ILE A 360 -2.39 18.58 8.98
N VAL A 361 -2.97 19.40 9.85
CA VAL A 361 -4.16 19.02 10.63
C VAL A 361 -5.35 18.80 9.72
N ARG A 362 -5.58 19.66 8.72
CA ARG A 362 -6.62 19.44 7.71
C ARG A 362 -6.46 18.09 7.02
N LYS A 363 -5.23 17.72 6.65
CA LYS A 363 -4.97 16.42 6.01
C LYS A 363 -5.19 15.24 6.95
N VAL A 364 -4.84 15.39 8.24
CA VAL A 364 -5.19 14.41 9.28
C VAL A 364 -6.71 14.29 9.39
N GLN A 365 -7.46 15.39 9.46
CA GLN A 365 -8.92 15.41 9.56
C GLN A 365 -9.59 14.74 8.35
N GLU A 366 -9.12 15.00 7.12
CA GLU A 366 -9.68 14.44 5.88
C GLU A 366 -9.76 12.91 5.88
N LYS A 367 -8.70 12.23 6.33
CA LYS A 367 -8.57 10.77 6.28
C LYS A 367 -8.53 10.12 7.68
N SER A 368 -8.95 10.85 8.71
CA SER A 368 -8.85 10.39 10.09
C SER A 368 -9.71 9.16 10.38
N PRO A 369 -9.15 8.10 11.01
CA PRO A 369 -9.92 7.02 11.62
C PRO A 369 -10.97 7.51 12.63
N LEU A 370 -10.78 8.69 13.24
CA LEU A 370 -11.73 9.27 14.19
C LEU A 370 -13.10 9.59 13.59
N LYS A 371 -13.24 9.59 12.25
CA LYS A 371 -14.54 9.73 11.57
C LYS A 371 -15.45 8.52 11.78
N TYR A 372 -14.88 7.34 12.00
CA TYR A 372 -15.62 6.10 12.13
C TYR A 372 -16.07 5.89 13.57
N PRO A 373 -17.38 5.67 13.83
CA PRO A 373 -17.88 5.38 15.17
C PRO A 373 -17.14 4.22 15.83
N THR A 374 -16.90 3.13 15.10
CA THR A 374 -16.18 1.95 15.59
C THR A 374 -14.88 2.34 16.28
N VAL A 375 -14.01 3.11 15.61
CA VAL A 375 -12.72 3.55 16.18
C VAL A 375 -12.89 4.39 17.44
N ARG A 376 -13.89 5.28 17.49
CA ARG A 376 -14.15 6.11 18.69
C ARG A 376 -14.66 5.31 19.88
N GLN A 377 -15.43 4.24 19.64
CA GLN A 377 -16.02 3.43 20.69
C GLN A 377 -15.10 2.32 21.20
N MET A 378 -14.08 1.93 20.44
CA MET A 378 -13.11 0.88 20.83
C MET A 378 -12.37 1.15 22.14
N ALA A 379 -12.35 2.40 22.62
CA ALA A 379 -11.78 2.76 23.92
C ALA A 379 -12.44 2.02 25.10
N CYS A 380 -13.64 1.43 24.92
CA CYS A 380 -14.26 0.59 25.95
C CYS A 380 -13.47 -0.68 26.27
N LEU A 381 -12.54 -1.07 25.38
CA LEU A 381 -11.63 -2.19 25.60
C LEU A 381 -10.29 -1.81 26.22
N ASP A 382 -10.07 -0.53 26.55
CA ASP A 382 -8.89 -0.08 27.30
C ASP A 382 -9.08 -0.43 28.79
N PRO A 383 -8.23 -1.29 29.38
CA PRO A 383 -8.38 -1.70 30.78
C PRO A 383 -8.40 -0.52 31.76
N SER A 384 -7.60 0.52 31.48
CA SER A 384 -7.55 1.70 32.34
C SER A 384 -8.85 2.50 32.30
N VAL A 385 -9.56 2.48 31.16
CA VAL A 385 -10.87 3.13 31.00
C VAL A 385 -11.97 2.27 31.63
N MET A 386 -11.91 0.94 31.47
CA MET A 386 -12.83 0.01 32.13
C MET A 386 -12.84 0.19 33.65
N TYR A 387 -11.66 0.42 34.25
CA TYR A 387 -11.53 0.69 35.68
C TYR A 387 -12.08 2.07 36.07
N ARG A 388 -11.66 3.13 35.34
CA ARG A 388 -11.91 4.53 35.71
C ARG A 388 -13.31 5.03 35.37
N ASP A 389 -13.86 4.63 34.22
CA ASP A 389 -15.15 5.10 33.71
C ASP A 389 -15.96 3.96 33.05
N PRO A 390 -16.50 3.05 33.87
CA PRO A 390 -17.27 1.89 33.40
C PRO A 390 -18.55 2.30 32.68
N ASP A 391 -19.24 3.34 33.13
CA ASP A 391 -20.49 3.78 32.51
C ASP A 391 -20.26 4.29 31.09
N ARG A 392 -19.12 4.95 30.85
CA ARG A 392 -18.67 5.24 29.49
C ARG A 392 -18.44 3.96 28.71
N CYS A 393 -17.70 2.98 29.24
CA CYS A 393 -17.48 1.71 28.55
C CYS A 393 -18.81 1.02 28.17
N LYS A 394 -19.81 1.00 29.07
CA LYS A 394 -21.15 0.45 28.81
C LYS A 394 -21.85 1.14 27.63
N ARG A 395 -21.81 2.49 27.57
CA ARG A 395 -22.36 3.24 26.44
C ARG A 395 -21.64 2.93 25.12
N GLN A 396 -20.31 2.82 25.19
CA GLN A 396 -19.47 2.59 24.01
C GLN A 396 -19.61 1.18 23.44
N ILE A 397 -19.60 0.13 24.29
CA ILE A 397 -19.83 -1.25 23.83
C ILE A 397 -21.23 -1.39 23.22
N LYS A 398 -22.24 -0.71 23.80
CA LYS A 398 -23.61 -0.71 23.27
C LYS A 398 -23.66 -0.16 21.85
N CYS A 399 -22.94 0.93 21.57
CA CYS A 399 -22.82 1.45 20.21
C CYS A 399 -22.12 0.45 19.26
N LEU A 400 -21.11 -0.29 19.73
CA LEU A 400 -20.42 -1.31 18.92
C LEU A 400 -21.35 -2.49 18.61
N VAL A 401 -22.06 -3.03 19.61
CA VAL A 401 -23.02 -4.13 19.43
C VAL A 401 -24.13 -3.72 18.46
N GLN A 402 -24.71 -2.53 18.64
CA GLN A 402 -25.71 -1.98 17.72
C GLN A 402 -25.18 -1.85 16.29
N ARG A 403 -23.92 -1.44 16.12
CA ARG A 403 -23.31 -1.35 14.79
C ARG A 403 -23.14 -2.72 14.14
N PHE A 404 -22.64 -3.71 14.87
CA PHE A 404 -22.47 -5.08 14.36
C PHE A 404 -23.81 -5.76 14.07
N LEU A 405 -24.87 -5.42 14.81
CA LEU A 405 -26.24 -5.84 14.51
C LEU A 405 -26.72 -5.26 13.18
N GLN A 406 -26.55 -3.94 12.97
CA GLN A 406 -26.91 -3.26 11.72
C GLN A 406 -26.13 -3.82 10.52
N ASP A 407 -24.84 -4.10 10.71
CA ASP A 407 -23.96 -4.65 9.69
C ASP A 407 -24.19 -6.17 9.47
N LYS A 408 -25.13 -6.80 10.20
CA LYS A 408 -25.41 -8.26 10.21
C LYS A 408 -24.17 -9.13 10.48
N GLN A 409 -23.23 -8.58 11.25
CA GLN A 409 -21.97 -9.21 11.66
C GLN A 409 -22.07 -9.90 13.03
N LEU A 410 -23.25 -9.86 13.67
CA LEU A 410 -23.50 -10.51 14.96
C LEU A 410 -24.35 -11.79 14.78
N THR A 411 -23.71 -12.94 14.92
CA THR A 411 -24.40 -14.24 14.92
C THR A 411 -25.37 -14.31 16.11
N GLY A 412 -26.61 -14.73 15.88
CA GLY A 412 -27.67 -14.76 16.90
C GLY A 412 -28.50 -13.47 17.01
N GLY A 413 -28.12 -12.40 16.32
CA GLY A 413 -28.94 -11.19 16.24
C GLY A 413 -29.15 -10.50 17.60
N VAL A 414 -30.32 -9.92 17.81
CA VAL A 414 -30.62 -9.05 18.96
C VAL A 414 -30.41 -9.76 20.30
N SER A 415 -30.83 -11.02 20.42
CA SER A 415 -30.67 -11.78 21.67
C SER A 415 -29.20 -11.98 22.06
N ALA A 416 -28.33 -12.30 21.09
CA ALA A 416 -26.90 -12.37 21.33
C ALA A 416 -26.34 -10.99 21.74
N GLY A 417 -26.85 -9.91 21.13
CA GLY A 417 -26.52 -8.54 21.51
C GLY A 417 -26.85 -8.24 22.97
N ASP A 418 -28.05 -8.59 23.43
CA ASP A 418 -28.47 -8.37 24.82
C ASP A 418 -27.61 -9.14 25.82
N VAL A 419 -27.26 -10.40 25.50
CA VAL A 419 -26.36 -11.22 26.33
C VAL A 419 -24.96 -10.58 26.41
N ILE A 420 -24.41 -10.10 25.30
CA ILE A 420 -23.10 -9.42 25.29
C ILE A 420 -23.12 -8.20 26.21
N LEU A 421 -24.18 -7.40 26.15
CA LEU A 421 -24.31 -6.20 26.99
C LEU A 421 -24.45 -6.56 28.48
N GLN A 422 -25.23 -7.60 28.80
CA GLN A 422 -25.37 -8.10 30.16
C GLN A 422 -24.05 -8.64 30.71
N GLN A 423 -23.32 -9.44 29.93
CA GLN A 423 -22.02 -9.98 30.33
C GLN A 423 -20.99 -8.86 30.53
N PHE A 424 -20.99 -7.84 29.68
CA PHE A 424 -20.08 -6.70 29.82
C PHE A 424 -20.41 -5.86 31.06
N ASP A 425 -21.69 -5.69 31.38
CA ASP A 425 -22.12 -5.00 32.59
C ASP A 425 -21.67 -5.72 33.87
N ALA A 426 -21.81 -7.05 33.90
CA ALA A 426 -21.34 -7.90 34.99
C ALA A 426 -19.81 -7.82 35.15
N PHE A 427 -19.09 -7.99 34.04
CA PHE A 427 -17.62 -7.91 34.00
C PHE A 427 -17.09 -6.56 34.53
N LEU A 428 -17.72 -5.46 34.13
CA LEU A 428 -17.34 -4.12 34.59
C LEU A 428 -17.66 -3.85 36.07
N SER A 429 -18.55 -4.65 36.65
CA SER A 429 -18.95 -4.51 38.05
C SER A 429 -18.09 -5.36 38.99
N LEU A 430 -17.37 -6.35 38.45
CA LEU A 430 -16.58 -7.31 39.22
C LEU A 430 -15.10 -7.26 38.83
N GLU A 431 -14.69 -8.00 37.78
CA GLU A 431 -13.28 -8.27 37.47
C GLU A 431 -12.49 -7.02 37.07
N SER A 432 -13.12 -6.07 36.38
CA SER A 432 -12.45 -4.84 35.91
C SER A 432 -12.06 -3.87 37.03
N ARG A 433 -12.44 -4.17 38.29
CA ARG A 433 -12.11 -3.38 39.49
C ARG A 433 -10.82 -3.76 40.17
N SER A 434 -10.13 -4.77 39.66
CA SER A 434 -8.77 -5.09 40.11
C SER A 434 -7.77 -3.99 39.72
N GLU A 435 -6.75 -3.79 40.56
CA GLU A 435 -5.69 -2.81 40.30
C GLU A 435 -4.88 -3.11 39.03
N GLU A 436 -4.92 -4.37 38.56
CA GLU A 436 -4.32 -4.79 37.30
C GLU A 436 -4.88 -4.03 36.09
N PHE A 437 -6.16 -3.67 36.11
CA PHE A 437 -6.78 -2.89 35.02
C PHE A 437 -6.31 -1.43 35.05
N LEU A 438 -6.19 -0.83 36.23
CA LEU A 438 -5.73 0.54 36.38
C LEU A 438 -4.25 0.70 36.00
N SER A 439 -3.43 -0.28 36.36
CA SER A 439 -1.98 -0.29 36.15
C SER A 439 -1.55 -0.86 34.79
N PHE A 440 -2.50 -1.33 33.97
CA PHE A 440 -2.21 -1.87 32.64
C PHE A 440 -1.41 -0.90 31.77
N GLN A 441 -0.27 -1.34 31.26
CA GLN A 441 0.59 -0.56 30.36
C GLN A 441 0.53 -1.12 28.94
N PRO A 442 -0.06 -0.38 27.98
CA PRO A 442 -0.02 -0.75 26.57
C PRO A 442 1.42 -0.92 26.08
N MET A 443 1.67 -1.87 25.17
CA MET A 443 2.99 -2.23 24.61
C MET A 443 3.96 -2.96 25.56
N GLN A 444 3.63 -3.10 26.84
CA GLN A 444 4.38 -3.98 27.76
C GLN A 444 3.66 -5.31 27.96
N LYS A 445 2.33 -5.27 28.07
CA LYS A 445 1.46 -6.46 28.11
C LYS A 445 0.50 -6.42 26.93
N ARG A 446 0.39 -7.56 26.25
CA ARG A 446 -0.55 -7.75 25.14
C ARG A 446 -2.00 -7.70 25.63
N LEU A 447 -2.82 -6.88 24.98
CA LEU A 447 -4.20 -6.64 25.40
C LEU A 447 -5.11 -7.86 25.20
N ASP A 448 -4.94 -8.59 24.10
CA ASP A 448 -5.71 -9.82 23.84
C ASP A 448 -5.45 -10.89 24.88
N ILE A 449 -4.18 -11.14 25.22
CA ILE A 449 -3.81 -12.08 26.28
C ILE A 449 -4.40 -11.63 27.62
N PHE A 450 -4.21 -10.35 27.97
CA PHE A 450 -4.71 -9.79 29.22
C PHE A 450 -6.23 -9.96 29.35
N LEU A 451 -7.01 -9.53 28.36
CA LEU A 451 -8.47 -9.59 28.42
C LEU A 451 -8.99 -11.03 28.39
N ARG A 452 -8.33 -11.94 27.66
CA ARG A 452 -8.70 -13.36 27.61
C ARG A 452 -8.72 -13.98 28.99
N ASP A 453 -7.72 -13.69 29.83
CA ASP A 453 -7.58 -14.29 31.14
C ASP A 453 -8.78 -14.00 32.06
N PHE A 454 -9.47 -12.86 31.85
CA PHE A 454 -10.68 -12.49 32.58
C PHE A 454 -11.98 -12.82 31.83
N LEU A 455 -12.01 -12.71 30.51
CA LEU A 455 -13.24 -12.85 29.71
C LEU A 455 -13.49 -14.27 29.20
N GLY A 456 -12.44 -14.99 28.82
CA GLY A 456 -12.53 -16.18 27.96
C GLY A 456 -13.29 -17.37 28.56
N LYS A 457 -13.32 -17.49 29.90
CA LYS A 457 -14.03 -18.57 30.60
C LYS A 457 -15.41 -18.14 31.12
N THR A 458 -15.51 -16.92 31.63
CA THR A 458 -16.68 -16.45 32.38
C THR A 458 -17.74 -15.81 31.48
N TYR A 459 -17.33 -15.23 30.35
CA TYR A 459 -18.20 -14.42 29.49
C TYR A 459 -18.07 -14.80 28.01
N PRO A 460 -18.58 -15.98 27.60
CA PRO A 460 -18.27 -16.55 26.28
C PRO A 460 -18.78 -15.72 25.09
N GLU A 461 -20.01 -15.19 25.13
CA GLU A 461 -20.58 -14.37 24.06
C GLU A 461 -19.89 -13.02 23.94
N LEU A 462 -19.61 -12.38 25.08
CA LEU A 462 -18.81 -11.15 25.12
C LEU A 462 -17.40 -11.40 24.58
N TRP A 463 -16.76 -12.50 24.98
CA TRP A 463 -15.43 -12.84 24.51
C TRP A 463 -15.40 -13.04 23.00
N ALA A 464 -16.35 -13.81 22.45
CA ALA A 464 -16.48 -14.00 21.00
C ALA A 464 -16.67 -12.66 20.26
N PHE A 465 -17.38 -11.71 20.86
CA PHE A 465 -17.51 -10.36 20.32
C PHE A 465 -16.20 -9.56 20.41
N CYS A 466 -15.52 -9.58 21.56
CA CYS A 466 -14.21 -8.97 21.75
C CYS A 466 -13.18 -9.54 20.77
N GLN A 467 -13.23 -10.83 20.45
CA GLN A 467 -12.36 -11.44 19.46
C GLN A 467 -12.50 -10.78 18.08
N LYS A 468 -13.73 -10.47 17.62
CA LYS A 468 -13.96 -9.72 16.37
C LYS A 468 -13.44 -8.29 16.44
N LEU A 469 -13.52 -7.65 17.60
CA LEU A 469 -13.05 -6.27 17.79
C LEU A 469 -11.51 -6.18 17.82
N LEU A 470 -10.83 -7.15 18.46
CA LEU A 470 -9.37 -7.15 18.64
C LEU A 470 -8.60 -7.51 17.36
N ILE A 471 -9.23 -8.19 16.40
CA ILE A 471 -8.65 -8.43 15.06
C ILE A 471 -8.77 -7.23 14.14
N LEU A 472 -9.58 -6.20 14.46
CA LEU A 472 -9.67 -5.00 13.63
C LEU A 472 -8.29 -4.35 13.52
N SER A 473 -7.86 -4.14 12.27
CA SER A 473 -6.53 -3.62 11.99
C SER A 473 -6.43 -2.12 12.25
N HIS A 474 -5.38 -1.71 12.95
CA HIS A 474 -5.07 -0.30 13.23
C HIS A 474 -4.14 0.34 12.19
N GLY A 475 -3.59 -0.45 11.27
CA GLY A 475 -2.60 0.01 10.28
C GLY A 475 -2.08 -1.10 9.36
N GLN A 476 -1.13 -0.77 8.49
CA GLN A 476 -0.55 -1.69 7.51
C GLN A 476 0.87 -2.15 7.84
N ALA A 477 1.30 -2.00 9.10
CA ALA A 477 2.69 -2.27 9.50
C ALA A 477 3.14 -3.72 9.19
N SER A 478 2.24 -4.71 9.30
CA SER A 478 2.57 -6.11 8.96
C SER A 478 2.86 -6.28 7.46
N VAL A 479 1.98 -5.78 6.59
CA VAL A 479 2.14 -5.88 5.13
C VAL A 479 3.34 -5.07 4.66
N GLU A 480 3.52 -3.85 5.17
CA GLU A 480 4.67 -3.00 4.84
C GLU A 480 6.01 -3.62 5.25
N ARG A 481 6.08 -4.28 6.41
CA ARG A 481 7.27 -5.05 6.80
C ARG A 481 7.44 -6.28 5.91
N GLY A 482 6.33 -6.87 5.46
CA GLY A 482 6.30 -7.95 4.49
C GLY A 482 7.13 -7.65 3.24
N PHE A 483 7.05 -6.43 2.69
CA PHE A 483 7.84 -6.02 1.53
C PHE A 483 9.36 -5.98 1.76
N SER A 484 9.82 -5.85 3.01
CA SER A 484 11.25 -5.95 3.31
C SER A 484 11.73 -7.39 3.16
N VAL A 485 10.95 -8.34 3.68
CA VAL A 485 11.22 -9.78 3.50
C VAL A 485 11.11 -10.18 2.03
N ASN A 486 10.19 -9.59 1.28
CA ASN A 486 10.06 -9.83 -0.16
C ASN A 486 11.36 -9.53 -0.91
N LYS A 487 12.03 -8.42 -0.57
CA LYS A 487 13.33 -8.07 -1.17
C LYS A 487 14.45 -9.05 -0.82
N GLU A 488 14.37 -9.70 0.33
CA GLU A 488 15.34 -10.72 0.74
C GLU A 488 15.11 -12.06 0.02
N VAL A 489 13.86 -12.35 -0.34
CA VAL A 489 13.44 -13.55 -1.08
C VAL A 489 13.62 -13.39 -2.60
N GLU A 490 13.63 -12.16 -3.09
CA GLU A 490 13.71 -11.84 -4.50
C GLU A 490 15.05 -12.26 -5.14
N ALA A 491 14.99 -13.03 -6.23
CA ALA A 491 16.16 -13.40 -7.03
C ALA A 491 15.89 -13.33 -8.53
N CYS A 492 16.93 -13.07 -9.32
CA CYS A 492 16.84 -12.98 -10.78
C CYS A 492 16.24 -14.26 -11.38
N ASN A 493 15.35 -14.10 -12.38
CA ASN A 493 14.67 -15.19 -13.09
C ASN A 493 13.82 -16.13 -12.19
N MET A 494 13.45 -15.69 -10.99
CA MET A 494 12.54 -16.45 -10.13
C MET A 494 11.10 -16.42 -10.65
N GLN A 495 10.44 -17.58 -10.65
CA GLN A 495 9.02 -17.70 -10.96
C GLN A 495 8.14 -17.22 -9.79
N GLN A 496 6.99 -16.63 -10.09
CA GLN A 496 6.06 -16.04 -9.12
C GLN A 496 5.60 -17.05 -8.04
N ASP A 497 5.22 -18.27 -8.43
CA ASP A 497 4.84 -19.30 -7.44
C ASP A 497 5.98 -19.67 -6.49
N THR A 498 7.22 -19.64 -6.98
CA THR A 498 8.40 -19.98 -6.17
C THR A 498 8.65 -18.87 -5.15
N PHE A 499 8.47 -17.62 -5.57
CA PHE A 499 8.51 -16.47 -4.67
C PHE A 499 7.46 -16.61 -3.56
N VAL A 500 6.20 -16.88 -3.92
CA VAL A 500 5.11 -17.06 -2.94
C VAL A 500 5.41 -18.23 -1.99
N ALA A 501 5.91 -19.35 -2.51
CA ALA A 501 6.27 -20.51 -1.71
C ALA A 501 7.39 -20.21 -0.70
N GLN A 502 8.46 -19.53 -1.12
CA GLN A 502 9.54 -19.12 -0.21
C GLN A 502 9.02 -18.15 0.84
N ARG A 503 8.18 -17.19 0.45
CA ARG A 503 7.61 -16.22 1.38
C ARG A 503 6.73 -16.87 2.45
N LEU A 504 5.92 -17.87 2.09
CA LEU A 504 5.15 -18.70 3.03
C LEU A 504 6.07 -19.44 4.01
N VAL A 505 7.18 -20.01 3.54
CA VAL A 505 8.16 -20.69 4.41
C VAL A 505 8.82 -19.70 5.37
N CYS A 506 9.25 -18.52 4.91
CA CYS A 506 9.82 -17.48 5.76
C CYS A 506 8.84 -17.03 6.86
N ASP A 507 7.57 -16.80 6.51
CA ASP A 507 6.51 -16.45 7.46
C ASP A 507 6.29 -17.57 8.49
N TYR A 508 6.22 -18.83 8.04
CA TYR A 508 6.04 -20.00 8.92
C TYR A 508 7.23 -20.23 9.87
N VAL A 509 8.46 -20.03 9.40
CA VAL A 509 9.67 -20.09 10.23
C VAL A 509 9.69 -18.98 11.28
N THR A 510 9.28 -17.77 10.88
CA THR A 510 9.22 -16.61 11.78
C THR A 510 8.19 -16.83 12.89
N LEU A 511 7.00 -17.36 12.55
CA LEU A 511 5.96 -17.71 13.51
C LEU A 511 6.50 -18.60 14.64
N HIS A 512 7.27 -19.63 14.31
CA HIS A 512 7.81 -20.58 15.28
C HIS A 512 9.06 -20.05 16.01
N GLY A 513 9.53 -18.84 15.69
CA GLY A 513 10.70 -18.23 16.32
C GLY A 513 12.03 -18.80 15.82
N GLY A 514 12.08 -19.27 14.57
CA GLY A 514 13.28 -19.71 13.88
C GLY A 514 13.26 -21.16 13.42
N VAL A 515 14.21 -21.50 12.54
CA VAL A 515 14.26 -22.80 11.83
C VAL A 515 14.37 -24.01 12.76
N THR A 516 14.96 -23.85 13.94
CA THR A 516 15.14 -24.93 14.93
C THR A 516 13.90 -25.22 15.76
N LYS A 517 12.90 -24.33 15.75
CA LYS A 517 11.68 -24.41 16.56
C LYS A 517 10.46 -24.84 15.75
N VAL A 518 10.61 -25.00 14.44
CA VAL A 518 9.53 -25.46 13.57
C VAL A 518 9.19 -26.92 13.91
N PRO A 519 7.93 -27.24 14.28
CA PRO A 519 7.54 -28.59 14.63
C PRO A 519 7.53 -29.49 13.39
N LEU A 520 8.28 -30.59 13.45
CA LEU A 520 8.32 -31.61 12.39
C LEU A 520 7.14 -32.58 12.53
N THR A 521 5.94 -32.09 12.26
CA THR A 521 4.72 -32.91 12.36
C THR A 521 4.69 -34.00 11.28
N ARG A 522 3.99 -35.11 11.57
CA ARG A 522 3.78 -36.19 10.58
C ARG A 522 3.12 -35.67 9.29
N GLN A 523 2.23 -34.70 9.41
CA GLN A 523 1.55 -34.07 8.27
C GLN A 523 2.53 -33.28 7.39
N LEU A 524 3.45 -32.51 8.01
CA LEU A 524 4.49 -31.79 7.29
C LEU A 524 5.42 -32.76 6.55
N LEU A 525 5.89 -33.81 7.24
CA LEU A 525 6.76 -34.84 6.66
C LEU A 525 6.09 -35.56 5.48
N ASN A 526 4.82 -35.95 5.63
CA ASN A 526 4.02 -36.55 4.55
C ASN A 526 3.82 -35.60 3.36
N SER A 527 3.72 -34.30 3.62
CA SER A 527 3.67 -33.30 2.56
C SER A 527 5.00 -33.25 1.80
N VAL A 528 6.13 -33.21 2.51
CA VAL A 528 7.45 -33.21 1.88
C VAL A 528 7.68 -34.48 1.07
N SER A 529 7.31 -35.66 1.58
CA SER A 529 7.44 -36.92 0.83
C SER A 529 6.60 -36.95 -0.45
N SER A 530 5.49 -36.21 -0.48
CA SER A 530 4.60 -36.09 -1.64
C SER A 530 5.06 -35.05 -2.68
N ALA A 531 6.15 -34.32 -2.44
CA ALA A 531 6.65 -33.28 -3.33
C ALA A 531 6.90 -33.78 -4.76
N ARG A 532 7.37 -35.03 -4.91
CA ARG A 532 7.62 -35.64 -6.22
C ARG A 532 6.37 -35.88 -7.04
N SER A 533 5.31 -36.33 -6.39
CA SER A 533 4.03 -36.51 -7.07
C SER A 533 3.49 -35.16 -7.54
N ARG A 534 3.48 -34.15 -6.66
CA ARG A 534 2.99 -32.80 -7.00
C ARG A 534 3.82 -32.12 -8.09
N TYR A 535 5.14 -32.27 -8.07
CA TYR A 535 5.98 -31.73 -9.13
C TYR A 535 5.70 -32.37 -10.49
N ARG A 536 5.49 -33.69 -10.56
CA ARG A 536 5.13 -34.36 -11.82
C ARG A 536 3.80 -33.85 -12.35
N ILE A 537 2.80 -33.69 -11.48
CA ILE A 537 1.50 -33.11 -11.86
C ILE A 537 1.69 -31.68 -12.39
N HIS A 538 2.51 -30.87 -11.73
CA HIS A 538 2.82 -29.51 -12.18
C HIS A 538 3.50 -29.48 -13.56
N LEU A 539 4.48 -30.38 -13.80
CA LEU A 539 5.12 -30.48 -15.10
C LEU A 539 4.14 -30.89 -16.21
N ASP A 540 3.24 -31.82 -15.93
CA ASP A 540 2.21 -32.24 -16.89
C ASP A 540 1.22 -31.09 -17.18
N GLN A 541 0.85 -30.30 -16.16
CA GLN A 541 0.02 -29.11 -16.31
C GLN A 541 0.72 -28.03 -17.15
N GLU A 542 1.99 -27.73 -16.86
CA GLU A 542 2.80 -26.77 -17.62
C GLU A 542 2.97 -27.18 -19.07
N ARG A 543 3.17 -28.48 -19.33
CA ARG A 543 3.23 -29.02 -20.69
C ARG A 543 1.92 -28.80 -21.43
N ARG A 544 0.78 -29.18 -20.83
CA ARG A 544 -0.55 -28.98 -21.43
C ARG A 544 -0.85 -27.51 -21.68
N LYS A 545 -0.45 -26.62 -20.76
CA LYS A 545 -0.60 -25.17 -20.91
C LYS A 545 0.20 -24.65 -22.10
N LYS A 546 1.46 -25.05 -22.24
CA LYS A 546 2.30 -24.68 -23.40
C LYS A 546 1.74 -25.21 -24.72
N GLU A 547 1.22 -26.44 -24.74
CA GLU A 547 0.57 -27.02 -25.91
C GLU A 547 -0.68 -26.22 -26.31
N SER A 548 -1.54 -25.87 -25.33
CA SER A 548 -2.73 -25.05 -25.54
C SER A 548 -2.39 -23.61 -26.00
N GLU A 549 -1.39 -22.97 -25.38
CA GLU A 549 -0.93 -21.63 -25.79
C GLU A 549 -0.34 -21.63 -27.20
N ALA A 550 0.43 -22.66 -27.56
CA ALA A 550 0.95 -22.81 -28.91
C ALA A 550 -0.17 -22.97 -29.95
N GLN A 551 -1.20 -23.75 -29.63
CA GLN A 551 -2.38 -23.91 -30.47
C GLN A 551 -3.17 -22.59 -30.59
N GLY A 552 -3.36 -21.88 -29.49
CA GLY A 552 -4.02 -20.57 -29.47
C GLY A 552 -3.26 -19.52 -30.28
N ARG A 553 -1.92 -19.49 -30.22
CA ARG A 553 -1.09 -18.58 -31.03
C ARG A 553 -1.19 -18.89 -32.52
N LYS A 554 -1.21 -20.18 -32.90
CA LYS A 554 -1.41 -20.59 -34.30
C LYS A 554 -2.77 -20.12 -34.82
N ARG A 555 -3.84 -20.41 -34.06
CA ARG A 555 -5.20 -19.97 -34.40
C ARG A 555 -5.31 -18.45 -34.54
N LYS A 556 -4.73 -17.69 -33.60
CA LYS A 556 -4.73 -16.23 -33.66
C LYS A 556 -3.99 -15.71 -34.89
N ALA A 557 -2.84 -16.28 -35.23
CA ALA A 557 -2.10 -15.88 -36.44
C ALA A 557 -2.90 -16.14 -37.73
N GLU A 558 -3.69 -17.21 -37.77
CA GLU A 558 -4.58 -17.52 -38.89
C GLU A 558 -5.79 -16.58 -38.94
N GLU A 559 -6.36 -16.22 -37.79
CA GLU A 559 -7.43 -15.22 -37.67
C GLU A 559 -6.95 -13.81 -38.10
N ASP A 560 -5.77 -13.38 -37.66
CA ASP A 560 -5.15 -12.11 -38.04
C ASP A 560 -4.86 -12.07 -39.55
N HIS A 561 -4.40 -13.19 -40.13
CA HIS A 561 -4.18 -13.31 -41.58
C HIS A 561 -5.50 -13.20 -42.36
N LEU A 562 -6.58 -13.82 -41.87
CA LEU A 562 -7.91 -13.70 -42.46
C LEU A 562 -8.44 -12.26 -42.39
N GLU A 563 -8.22 -11.55 -41.27
CA GLU A 563 -8.56 -10.12 -41.17
C GLU A 563 -7.78 -9.27 -42.17
N GLU A 564 -6.49 -9.52 -42.36
CA GLU A 564 -5.67 -8.79 -43.33
C GLU A 564 -6.17 -9.01 -44.76
N LEU A 565 -6.53 -10.24 -45.13
CA LEU A 565 -7.15 -10.54 -46.42
C LEU A 565 -8.48 -9.78 -46.61
N LYS A 566 -9.31 -9.69 -45.57
CA LYS A 566 -10.56 -8.90 -45.59
C LYS A 566 -10.30 -7.40 -45.76
N ARG A 567 -9.27 -6.85 -45.10
CA ARG A 567 -8.87 -5.44 -45.27
C ARG A 567 -8.37 -5.17 -46.68
N ARG A 568 -7.54 -6.06 -47.22
CA ARG A 568 -7.05 -5.98 -48.60
C ARG A 568 -8.19 -6.04 -49.61
N LYS A 569 -9.16 -6.94 -49.43
CA LYS A 569 -10.39 -7.00 -50.23
C LYS A 569 -11.12 -5.65 -50.23
N LYS A 570 -11.33 -5.06 -49.04
CA LYS A 570 -12.02 -3.77 -48.91
C LYS A 570 -11.28 -2.65 -49.66
N SER A 571 -9.95 -2.58 -49.51
CA SER A 571 -9.14 -1.58 -50.19
C SER A 571 -9.17 -1.72 -51.71
N ILE A 572 -9.10 -2.94 -52.24
CA ILE A 572 -9.19 -3.19 -53.69
C ILE A 572 -10.58 -2.83 -54.21
N LEU A 573 -11.64 -3.12 -53.45
CA LEU A 573 -13.00 -2.74 -53.81
C LEU A 573 -13.15 -1.21 -53.90
N GLU A 574 -12.68 -0.47 -52.90
CA GLU A 574 -12.70 1.01 -52.88
C GLU A 574 -11.92 1.61 -54.07
N VAL A 575 -10.75 1.05 -54.39
CA VAL A 575 -9.95 1.46 -55.56
C VAL A 575 -10.69 1.14 -56.86
N SER A 576 -11.32 -0.04 -56.97
CA SER A 576 -12.07 -0.45 -58.16
C SER A 576 -13.28 0.48 -58.41
N GLU A 577 -14.03 0.82 -57.36
CA GLU A 577 -15.14 1.76 -57.46
C GLU A 577 -14.67 3.17 -57.82
N GLY A 578 -13.51 3.60 -57.30
CA GLY A 578 -12.88 4.87 -57.68
C GLY A 578 -12.51 4.91 -59.17
N LEU A 579 -11.86 3.85 -59.67
CA LEU A 579 -11.49 3.71 -61.09
C LEU A 579 -12.72 3.70 -62.00
N ALA A 580 -13.80 3.02 -61.60
CA ALA A 580 -15.06 3.01 -62.34
C ALA A 580 -15.70 4.40 -62.40
N ARG A 581 -15.85 5.07 -61.24
CA ARG A 581 -16.40 6.44 -61.18
C ARG A 581 -15.59 7.44 -62.01
N ASP A 582 -14.26 7.34 -61.96
CA ASP A 582 -13.38 8.22 -62.74
C ASP A 582 -13.47 7.91 -64.25
N ALA A 583 -13.59 6.64 -64.62
CA ALA A 583 -13.78 6.23 -66.01
C ALA A 583 -15.11 6.74 -66.58
N ASP A 584 -16.19 6.62 -65.82
CA ASP A 584 -17.53 7.10 -66.19
C ASP A 584 -17.53 8.63 -66.34
N ARG A 585 -16.91 9.36 -65.39
CA ARG A 585 -16.75 10.81 -65.49
C ARG A 585 -16.00 11.23 -66.76
N PHE A 586 -14.90 10.56 -67.10
CA PHE A 586 -14.16 10.88 -68.33
C PHE A 586 -14.92 10.48 -69.60
N ALA A 587 -15.80 9.48 -69.54
CA ALA A 587 -16.69 9.13 -70.65
C ALA A 587 -17.79 10.19 -70.85
N GLU A 588 -18.47 10.60 -69.78
CA GLU A 588 -19.47 11.69 -69.78
C GLU A 588 -18.85 13.02 -70.26
N GLU A 589 -17.66 13.37 -69.77
CA GLU A 589 -16.94 14.57 -70.22
C GLU A 589 -16.59 14.53 -71.71
N ALA A 590 -16.42 13.34 -72.29
CA ALA A 590 -16.11 13.17 -73.71
C ALA A 590 -17.33 13.40 -74.62
N GLU A 591 -18.55 13.11 -74.15
CA GLU A 591 -19.80 13.29 -74.92
C GLU A 591 -20.04 14.75 -75.34
N GLY A 592 -19.54 15.71 -74.56
CA GLY A 592 -19.65 17.15 -74.83
C GLY A 592 -18.45 17.77 -75.58
N LYS A 593 -17.53 16.97 -76.14
CA LYS A 593 -16.31 17.44 -76.82
C LYS A 593 -16.17 16.82 -78.21
N ALA A 594 -15.41 17.47 -79.10
CA ALA A 594 -15.14 16.98 -80.46
C ALA A 594 -13.65 16.97 -80.79
N GLY A 595 -13.25 16.17 -81.78
CA GLY A 595 -11.87 16.10 -82.28
C GLY A 595 -10.87 15.45 -81.32
N SER A 596 -9.62 15.94 -81.30
CA SER A 596 -8.52 15.35 -80.53
C SER A 596 -8.76 15.28 -79.01
N LYS A 597 -9.56 16.22 -78.47
CA LYS A 597 -9.88 16.29 -77.03
C LYS A 597 -10.86 15.18 -76.60
N MET A 598 -11.82 14.82 -77.45
CA MET A 598 -12.71 13.67 -77.24
C MET A 598 -11.93 12.36 -77.23
N ALA A 599 -11.06 12.16 -78.23
CA ALA A 599 -10.23 10.96 -78.34
C ALA A 599 -9.29 10.77 -77.12
N MET A 600 -8.74 11.87 -76.58
CA MET A 600 -7.91 11.84 -75.38
C MET A 600 -8.70 11.42 -74.13
N LEU A 601 -9.92 11.93 -73.94
CA LEU A 601 -10.78 11.60 -72.79
C LEU A 601 -11.25 10.13 -72.85
N ILE A 602 -11.64 9.66 -74.03
CA ILE A 602 -11.99 8.24 -74.25
C ILE A 602 -10.78 7.33 -73.99
N SER A 603 -9.57 7.73 -74.41
CA SER A 603 -8.35 6.97 -74.13
C SER A 603 -8.06 6.87 -72.63
N LYS A 604 -8.24 7.97 -71.88
CA LYS A 604 -8.13 7.97 -70.41
C LYS A 604 -9.19 7.10 -69.73
N SER A 605 -10.45 7.21 -70.15
CA SER A 605 -11.54 6.36 -69.65
C SER A 605 -11.24 4.87 -69.89
N ASN A 606 -10.82 4.50 -71.10
CA ASN A 606 -10.45 3.12 -71.44
C ASN A 606 -9.23 2.59 -70.67
N LEU A 607 -8.29 3.45 -70.28
CA LEU A 607 -7.15 3.08 -69.45
C LEU A 607 -7.58 2.79 -68.00
N LEU A 608 -8.49 3.60 -67.45
CA LEU A 608 -9.07 3.37 -66.12
C LEU A 608 -9.97 2.14 -66.09
N LEU A 609 -10.75 1.88 -67.15
CA LEU A 609 -11.53 0.64 -67.29
C LEU A 609 -10.65 -0.61 -67.36
N ARG A 610 -9.44 -0.52 -67.93
CA ARG A 610 -8.46 -1.61 -67.88
C ARG A 610 -7.97 -1.85 -66.45
N GLY A 611 -7.58 -0.78 -65.74
CA GLY A 611 -7.22 -0.87 -64.32
C GLY A 611 -8.36 -1.41 -63.44
N PHE A 612 -9.61 -1.06 -63.73
CA PHE A 612 -10.78 -1.59 -63.04
C PHE A 612 -10.92 -3.11 -63.23
N LYS A 613 -10.80 -3.59 -64.47
CA LYS A 613 -10.86 -5.03 -64.78
C LYS A 613 -9.73 -5.81 -64.10
N GLU A 614 -8.52 -5.25 -64.06
CA GLU A 614 -7.39 -5.83 -63.32
C GLU A 614 -7.68 -5.95 -61.82
N LYS A 615 -8.30 -4.91 -61.22
CA LYS A 615 -8.68 -4.93 -59.80
C LYS A 615 -9.81 -5.91 -59.48
N LEU A 616 -10.77 -6.10 -60.38
CA LEU A 616 -11.80 -7.14 -60.24
C LEU A 616 -11.20 -8.56 -60.27
N ALA A 617 -10.22 -8.80 -61.14
CA ALA A 617 -9.51 -10.09 -61.18
C ALA A 617 -8.71 -10.34 -59.89
N GLU A 618 -8.04 -9.31 -59.35
CA GLU A 618 -7.36 -9.39 -58.06
C GLU A 618 -8.35 -9.66 -56.91
N LEU A 619 -9.55 -9.07 -56.97
CA LEU A 619 -10.60 -9.26 -55.98
C LEU A 619 -11.13 -10.70 -55.96
N GLU A 620 -11.32 -11.32 -57.12
CA GLU A 620 -11.77 -12.72 -57.23
C GLU A 620 -10.76 -13.70 -56.60
N ILE A 621 -9.46 -13.44 -56.76
CA ILE A 621 -8.40 -14.24 -56.15
C ILE A 621 -8.47 -14.14 -54.63
N ILE A 622 -8.56 -12.92 -54.10
CA ILE A 622 -8.62 -12.69 -52.65
C ILE A 622 -9.91 -13.26 -52.04
N GLU A 623 -11.04 -13.21 -52.75
CA GLU A 623 -12.28 -13.85 -52.29
C GLU A 623 -12.14 -15.37 -52.15
N LYS A 624 -11.47 -16.03 -53.10
CA LYS A 624 -11.18 -17.47 -53.01
C LYS A 624 -10.25 -17.78 -51.83
N GLU A 625 -9.23 -16.96 -51.61
CA GLU A 625 -8.31 -17.10 -50.46
C GLU A 625 -9.03 -16.92 -49.12
N ILE A 626 -9.94 -15.94 -49.00
CA ILE A 626 -10.76 -15.71 -47.80
C ILE A 626 -11.66 -16.91 -47.50
N VAL A 627 -12.29 -17.48 -48.53
CA VAL A 627 -13.18 -18.64 -48.37
C VAL A 627 -12.38 -19.87 -47.94
N ALA A 628 -11.24 -20.14 -48.59
CA ALA A 628 -10.37 -21.26 -48.25
C ALA A 628 -9.86 -21.15 -46.80
N LYS A 629 -9.31 -19.99 -46.42
CA LYS A 629 -8.80 -19.76 -45.07
C LYS A 629 -9.93 -19.77 -44.01
N GLY A 630 -11.10 -19.28 -44.37
CA GLY A 630 -12.29 -19.32 -43.51
C GLY A 630 -12.90 -20.72 -43.32
N ALA A 631 -12.58 -21.68 -44.20
CA ALA A 631 -12.94 -23.09 -44.03
C ALA A 631 -11.94 -23.81 -43.12
N GLU A 632 -10.64 -23.55 -43.28
CA GLU A 632 -9.57 -24.09 -42.42
C GLU A 632 -9.76 -23.74 -40.94
N LEU A 633 -10.26 -22.53 -40.63
CA LEU A 633 -10.53 -22.10 -39.25
C LEU A 633 -11.78 -22.73 -38.60
N ARG A 634 -12.63 -23.44 -39.37
CA ARG A 634 -13.86 -24.09 -38.85
C ARG A 634 -13.67 -25.56 -38.53
N THR A 635 -12.63 -26.19 -39.09
CA THR A 635 -12.14 -27.53 -38.74
C THR A 635 -11.17 -27.46 -37.58
#